data_AF-A0AA44C8D2-F1
#
_entry.id   AF-A0AA44C8D2-F1
#
_cell.length_a   1.000
_cell.length_b   1.000
_cell.length_c   1.000
_cell.angle_alpha   90.00
_cell.angle_beta   90.00
_cell.angle_gamma   90.00
#
_symmetry.space_group_name_H-M   'P 1'
#
loop_
_entity.id
_entity.type
_entity.pdbx_description
1 polymer ?
#
loop_
_entity_poly.entity_id
_entity_poly.type
_entity_poly.pdbx_seq_one_letter_code
_entity_poly.pdbx_strand_id
1 'polypeptide(L)'
;MTAARVARWAEEHPLSPPHVDCATAVMLKILDGKCKMPPTEKLVMALLYEQVKQRPGEKLGADIHQLIADARKRLDEDMQFLIYEKRVLAETMISRPVMKGFKAMLRERGLLEPERDWEETEA
;
A
#
# COMPACT_ATOMS: atom_id res chain seq x y z
N MET A 1 -1.82 16.47 1.08
CA MET A 1 -0.65 15.96 0.33
C MET A 1 -0.98 15.93 -1.15
N THR A 2 -0.10 16.35 -2.07
CA THR A 2 -0.35 16.34 -3.53
C THR A 2 0.51 15.26 -4.22
N ALA A 3 0.13 14.85 -5.44
CA ALA A 3 0.90 13.89 -6.22
C ALA A 3 2.37 14.32 -6.42
N ALA A 4 2.59 15.59 -6.79
CA ALA A 4 3.93 16.15 -6.98
C ALA A 4 4.78 16.10 -5.69
N ARG A 5 4.16 16.31 -4.52
CA ARG A 5 4.88 16.23 -3.25
C ARG A 5 5.27 14.79 -2.88
N VAL A 6 4.41 13.80 -3.16
CA VAL A 6 4.72 12.38 -2.94
C VAL A 6 5.78 11.89 -3.92
N ALA A 7 5.73 12.32 -5.18
CA ALA A 7 6.76 12.02 -6.18
C ALA A 7 8.15 12.50 -5.73
N ARG A 8 8.27 13.80 -5.39
CA ARG A 8 9.52 14.36 -4.85
C ARG A 8 10.00 13.63 -3.60
N TRP A 9 9.09 13.31 -2.67
CA TRP A 9 9.45 12.54 -1.48
C TRP A 9 10.02 11.16 -1.84
N ALA A 10 9.45 10.46 -2.83
CA ALA A 10 9.89 9.13 -3.25
C ALA A 10 11.23 9.16 -4.01
N GLU A 11 11.58 10.29 -4.63
CA GLU A 11 12.91 10.55 -5.21
C GLU A 11 13.95 10.76 -4.11
N GLU A 12 13.63 11.56 -3.09
CA GLU A 12 14.51 11.84 -1.94
C GLU A 12 14.68 10.63 -1.01
N HIS A 13 13.71 9.71 -1.00
CA HIS A 13 13.70 8.53 -0.12
C HIS A 13 13.53 7.23 -0.93
N PRO A 14 14.59 6.73 -1.58
CA PRO A 14 14.53 5.52 -2.37
C PRO A 14 13.94 4.33 -1.59
N LEU A 15 12.94 3.69 -2.19
CA LEU A 15 12.26 2.53 -1.63
C LEU A 15 12.87 1.24 -2.19
N SER A 16 13.18 0.29 -1.30
CA SER A 16 13.67 -1.05 -1.64
C SER A 16 12.53 -1.98 -2.09
N PRO A 17 12.82 -3.14 -2.70
CA PRO A 17 11.78 -4.08 -3.15
C PRO A 17 10.75 -4.49 -2.07
N PRO A 18 11.12 -4.76 -0.80
CA PRO A 18 10.13 -5.01 0.25
C PRO A 18 9.19 -3.83 0.52
N HIS A 19 9.64 -2.58 0.34
CA HIS A 19 8.77 -1.41 0.48
C HIS A 19 7.77 -1.31 -0.68
N VAL A 20 8.14 -1.76 -1.88
CA VAL A 20 7.23 -1.87 -3.03
C VAL A 20 6.12 -2.87 -2.71
N ASP A 21 6.46 -4.02 -2.13
CA ASP A 21 5.48 -5.00 -1.69
C ASP A 21 4.52 -4.42 -0.64
N CYS A 22 5.03 -3.70 0.35
CA CYS A 22 4.19 -3.07 1.36
C CYS A 22 3.22 -2.02 0.76
N ALA A 23 3.71 -1.16 -0.14
CA ALA A 23 2.86 -0.18 -0.82
C ALA A 23 1.78 -0.88 -1.68
N THR A 24 2.15 -1.96 -2.37
CA THR A 24 1.24 -2.77 -3.19
C THR A 24 0.18 -3.46 -2.33
N ALA A 25 0.56 -4.06 -1.21
CA ALA A 25 -0.38 -4.69 -0.28
C ALA A 25 -1.35 -3.69 0.34
N VAL A 26 -0.89 -2.48 0.69
CA VAL A 26 -1.81 -1.42 1.15
C VAL A 26 -2.77 -1.00 0.03
N MET A 27 -2.31 -0.90 -1.22
CA MET A 27 -3.20 -0.61 -2.36
C MET A 27 -4.28 -1.69 -2.53
N LEU A 28 -3.93 -2.98 -2.38
CA LEU A 28 -4.91 -4.08 -2.36
C LEU A 28 -5.92 -3.91 -1.22
N LYS A 29 -5.48 -3.58 -0.01
CA LYS A 29 -6.37 -3.32 1.14
C LYS A 29 -7.27 -2.11 0.91
N ILE A 30 -6.83 -1.10 0.16
CA ILE A 30 -7.65 0.06 -0.21
C ILE A 30 -8.76 -0.37 -1.17
N LEU A 31 -8.42 -1.14 -2.22
CA LEU A 31 -9.40 -1.65 -3.19
C LEU A 31 -10.41 -2.61 -2.56
N ASP A 32 -9.97 -3.46 -1.62
CA ASP A 32 -10.84 -4.38 -0.87
C ASP A 32 -11.63 -3.69 0.27
N GLY A 33 -11.43 -2.38 0.49
CA GLY A 33 -12.08 -1.66 1.59
C GLY A 33 -11.65 -2.05 3.01
N LYS A 34 -10.62 -2.90 3.18
CA LYS A 34 -10.11 -3.37 4.49
C LYS A 34 -9.02 -2.47 5.10
N CYS A 35 -8.56 -1.45 4.38
CA CYS A 35 -7.58 -0.51 4.90
C CYS A 35 -8.21 0.40 5.99
N LYS A 36 -7.66 0.40 7.21
CA LYS A 36 -8.12 1.21 8.35
C LYS A 36 -7.45 2.59 8.46
N MET A 37 -6.54 2.94 7.54
CA MET A 37 -5.89 4.25 7.54
C MET A 37 -6.90 5.38 7.31
N PRO A 38 -6.70 6.59 7.85
CA PRO A 38 -7.52 7.75 7.54
C PRO A 38 -7.59 8.03 6.03
N PRO A 39 -8.68 8.66 5.52
CA PRO A 39 -8.81 8.95 4.09
C PRO A 39 -7.62 9.71 3.49
N THR A 40 -7.04 10.64 4.26
CA THR A 40 -5.85 11.39 3.87
C THR A 40 -4.64 10.49 3.68
N GLU A 41 -4.38 9.56 4.61
CA GLU A 41 -3.27 8.63 4.51
C GLU A 41 -3.48 7.56 3.44
N LYS A 42 -4.73 7.09 3.23
CA LYS A 42 -5.08 6.22 2.09
C LYS A 42 -4.73 6.88 0.76
N LEU A 43 -5.04 8.16 0.61
CA LEU A 43 -4.67 8.94 -0.57
C LEU A 43 -3.15 9.01 -0.73
N VAL A 44 -2.40 9.28 0.35
CA VAL A 44 -0.93 9.29 0.32
C VAL A 44 -0.37 7.94 -0.11
N MET A 45 -0.89 6.84 0.44
CA MET A 45 -0.47 5.49 0.07
C MET A 45 -0.79 5.13 -1.38
N ALA A 46 -1.95 5.53 -1.89
CA ALA A 46 -2.29 5.36 -3.29
C ALA A 46 -1.34 6.15 -4.21
N LEU A 47 -1.00 7.40 -3.84
CA LEU A 47 -0.03 8.22 -4.57
C LEU A 47 1.39 7.63 -4.50
N LEU A 48 1.78 7.06 -3.35
CA LEU A 48 3.07 6.41 -3.18
C LEU A 48 3.15 5.15 -4.05
N TYR A 49 2.08 4.35 -4.08
CA TYR A 49 1.98 3.21 -4.98
C TYR A 49 2.18 3.61 -6.45
N GLU A 50 1.63 4.75 -6.90
CA GLU A 50 1.89 5.24 -8.27
C GLU A 50 3.37 5.43 -8.58
N GLN A 51 4.18 5.83 -7.59
CA GLN A 51 5.62 6.06 -7.78
C GLN A 51 6.42 4.76 -7.86
N VAL A 52 5.87 3.65 -7.35
CA VAL A 52 6.58 2.37 -7.24
C VAL A 52 5.99 1.25 -8.08
N LYS A 53 4.80 1.40 -8.67
CA LYS A 53 4.09 0.34 -9.42
C LYS A 53 4.82 -0.24 -10.64
N GLN A 54 5.91 0.39 -11.08
CA GLN A 54 6.77 -0.08 -12.19
C GLN A 54 8.09 -0.68 -11.70
N ARG A 55 8.32 -0.69 -10.39
CA ARG A 55 9.52 -1.25 -9.77
C ARG A 55 9.23 -2.69 -9.33
N PRO A 56 10.22 -3.60 -9.37
CA PRO A 56 10.02 -4.95 -8.86
C PRO A 56 9.86 -4.95 -7.34
N GLY A 57 8.85 -5.66 -6.85
CA GLY A 57 8.74 -6.09 -5.46
C GLY A 57 9.63 -7.30 -5.16
N GLU A 58 9.79 -7.64 -3.88
CA GLU A 58 10.48 -8.88 -3.50
C GLU A 58 9.53 -10.08 -3.60
N LYS A 59 8.24 -9.88 -3.33
CA LYS A 59 7.24 -10.94 -3.22
C LYS A 59 6.05 -10.78 -4.17
N LEU A 60 5.61 -9.54 -4.40
CA LEU A 60 4.47 -9.23 -5.25
C LEU A 60 4.96 -8.81 -6.63
N GLY A 61 4.54 -9.57 -7.65
CA GLY A 61 5.00 -9.43 -9.02
C GLY A 61 4.18 -8.48 -9.89
N ALA A 62 4.55 -8.42 -11.16
CA ALA A 62 3.85 -7.62 -12.18
C ALA A 62 2.38 -8.01 -12.37
N ASP A 63 2.02 -9.26 -12.09
CA ASP A 63 0.66 -9.78 -12.13
C ASP A 63 -0.26 -9.03 -11.14
N ILE A 64 0.24 -8.73 -9.93
CA ILE A 64 -0.51 -7.97 -8.93
C ILE A 64 -0.68 -6.51 -9.37
N HIS A 65 0.35 -5.91 -9.97
CA HIS A 65 0.25 -4.55 -10.51
C HIS A 65 -0.76 -4.46 -11.65
N GLN A 66 -0.80 -5.46 -12.53
CA GLN A 66 -1.78 -5.56 -13.60
C GLN A 66 -3.21 -5.70 -13.03
N LEU A 67 -3.40 -6.57 -12.04
CA LEU A 67 -4.69 -6.73 -11.37
C LEU A 67 -5.18 -5.41 -10.77
N ILE A 68 -4.32 -4.67 -10.06
CA ILE A 68 -4.66 -3.36 -9.49
C ILE A 68 -5.05 -2.37 -10.59
N ALA A 69 -4.34 -2.38 -11.73
CA ALA A 69 -4.63 -1.50 -12.85
C ALA A 69 -6.01 -1.80 -13.47
N ASP A 70 -6.39 -3.07 -13.55
CA ASP A 70 -7.69 -3.49 -14.09
C ASP A 70 -8.84 -3.24 -13.10
N ALA A 71 -8.63 -3.53 -11.82
CA ALA A 71 -9.59 -3.24 -10.75
C ALA A 71 -9.95 -1.76 -10.65
N ARG A 72 -9.01 -0.85 -10.95
CA ARG A 72 -9.29 0.60 -11.01
C ARG A 72 -10.15 1.03 -12.19
N LYS A 73 -10.18 0.26 -13.28
CA LYS A 73 -11.04 0.53 -14.44
C LYS A 73 -12.45 0.00 -14.19
N ARG A 74 -12.56 -1.18 -13.57
CA ARG A 74 -13.83 -1.85 -13.29
C ARG A 74 -13.68 -2.76 -12.08
N LEU A 75 -14.49 -2.53 -11.05
CA LEU A 75 -14.51 -3.29 -9.81
C LEU A 75 -15.88 -3.98 -9.62
N ASP A 76 -16.19 -4.92 -10.51
CA ASP A 76 -17.36 -5.80 -10.42
C ASP A 76 -17.16 -6.89 -9.35
N GLU A 77 -18.18 -7.71 -9.11
CA GLU A 77 -18.16 -8.74 -8.05
C GLU A 77 -17.00 -9.74 -8.22
N ASP A 78 -16.75 -10.20 -9.45
CA ASP A 78 -15.65 -11.10 -9.77
C ASP A 78 -14.30 -10.46 -9.47
N MET A 79 -14.12 -9.18 -9.86
CA MET A 79 -12.90 -8.44 -9.55
C MET A 79 -12.73 -8.19 -8.05
N GLN A 80 -13.81 -7.94 -7.32
CA GLN A 80 -13.78 -7.82 -5.86
C GLN A 80 -13.28 -9.11 -5.21
N PHE A 81 -13.76 -10.27 -5.68
CA PHE A 81 -13.31 -11.57 -5.18
C PHE A 81 -11.82 -11.80 -5.45
N LEU A 82 -11.34 -11.50 -6.66
CA LEU A 82 -9.92 -11.61 -6.99
C LEU A 82 -9.04 -10.67 -6.15
N ILE A 83 -9.48 -9.42 -5.93
CA ILE A 83 -8.78 -8.46 -5.07
C ILE A 83 -8.71 -8.96 -3.64
N TYR A 84 -9.81 -9.52 -3.11
CA TYR A 84 -9.85 -10.14 -1.80
C TYR A 84 -8.82 -11.27 -1.69
N GLU A 85 -8.81 -12.22 -2.63
CA GLU A 85 -7.88 -13.35 -2.62
C GLU A 85 -6.43 -12.88 -2.63
N LYS A 86 -6.09 -11.94 -3.53
CA LYS A 86 -4.72 -11.42 -3.63
C LYS A 86 -4.32 -10.59 -2.42
N ARG A 87 -5.25 -9.86 -1.79
CA ARG A 87 -4.99 -9.19 -0.52
C ARG A 87 -4.64 -10.21 0.57
N VAL A 88 -5.42 -11.29 0.71
CA VAL A 88 -5.14 -12.34 1.70
C VAL A 88 -3.75 -12.96 1.45
N LEU A 89 -3.43 -13.29 0.20
CA LEU A 89 -2.10 -13.78 -0.16
C LEU A 89 -0.98 -12.79 0.20
N ALA A 90 -1.17 -11.50 -0.07
CA ALA A 90 -0.19 -10.48 0.30
C ALA A 90 0.02 -10.40 1.82
N GLU A 91 -1.05 -10.57 2.62
CA GLU A 91 -0.98 -10.57 4.08
C GLU A 91 -0.28 -11.82 4.65
N THR A 92 -0.29 -12.95 3.95
CA THR A 92 0.50 -14.13 4.36
C THR A 92 1.97 -14.01 3.97
N MET A 93 2.27 -13.34 2.86
CA MET A 93 3.63 -13.13 2.37
C MET A 93 4.38 -11.99 3.11
N ILE A 94 3.66 -10.96 3.55
CA ILE A 94 4.23 -9.78 4.21
C ILE A 94 3.88 -9.81 5.69
N SER A 95 4.88 -10.09 6.52
CA SER A 95 4.68 -10.19 7.97
C SER A 95 4.27 -8.85 8.58
N ARG A 96 3.52 -8.92 9.69
CA ARG A 96 3.12 -7.73 10.47
C ARG A 96 4.32 -6.85 10.88
N PRO A 97 5.47 -7.40 11.34
CA PRO A 97 6.66 -6.59 11.64
C PRO A 97 7.18 -5.80 10.43
N VAL A 98 7.21 -6.39 9.23
CA VAL A 98 7.65 -5.70 8.01
C VAL A 98 6.72 -4.54 7.67
N MET A 99 5.41 -4.77 7.69
CA MET A 99 4.42 -3.73 7.45
C MET A 99 4.50 -2.60 8.51
N LYS A 100 4.68 -2.96 9.78
CA LYS A 100 4.83 -1.99 10.88
C LYS A 100 6.09 -1.14 10.71
N GLY A 101 7.22 -1.76 10.40
CA GLY A 101 8.48 -1.06 10.12
C GLY A 101 8.37 -0.12 8.93
N PHE A 102 7.72 -0.56 7.85
CA PHE A 102 7.46 0.29 6.68
C PHE A 102 6.63 1.52 7.05
N LYS A 103 5.50 1.36 7.74
CA LYS A 103 4.67 2.50 8.19
C LYS A 103 5.45 3.43 9.11
N ALA A 104 6.22 2.89 10.06
CA ALA A 104 7.05 3.68 10.96
C ALA A 104 8.05 4.54 10.19
N MET A 105 8.74 3.96 9.21
CA MET A 105 9.67 4.68 8.32
C MET A 105 8.97 5.80 7.53
N LEU A 106 7.76 5.57 7.01
CA LEU A 106 7.01 6.61 6.32
C LEU A 106 6.64 7.79 7.25
N ARG A 107 6.38 7.52 8.53
CA ARG A 107 6.06 8.56 9.53
C ARG A 107 7.30 9.33 9.97
N GLU A 108 8.38 8.62 10.27
CA GLU A 108 9.68 9.20 10.63
C GLU A 108 10.17 10.18 9.55
N ARG A 109 9.96 9.82 8.28
CA ARG A 109 10.32 10.63 7.12
C ARG A 109 9.24 11.63 6.69
N GLY A 110 8.20 11.82 7.50
CA GLY A 110 7.19 12.86 7.32
C GLY A 110 6.25 12.69 6.12
N LEU A 111 6.12 11.48 5.57
CA LEU A 111 5.16 11.18 4.51
C LEU A 111 3.76 10.92 5.08
N LEU A 112 3.68 10.15 6.17
CA LEU A 112 2.45 9.89 6.93
C LEU A 112 2.43 10.70 8.22
N GLU A 113 1.23 10.88 8.79
CA GLU A 113 1.09 11.55 10.08
C GLU A 113 1.63 10.65 11.20
N PRO A 114 2.14 11.22 12.31
CA PRO A 114 2.53 10.46 13.48
C PRO A 114 1.38 9.53 13.91
N GLU A 115 1.73 8.34 14.42
CA GLU A 115 0.73 7.41 14.89
C GLU A 115 -0.05 8.09 16.03
N ARG A 116 -1.32 8.36 15.81
CA ARG A 116 -2.23 8.73 16.89
C ARG A 116 -2.50 7.41 17.60
N ASP A 117 -2.18 7.34 18.89
CA ASP A 117 -2.55 6.23 19.78
C ASP A 117 -4.08 6.06 19.75
N TRP A 118 -4.58 5.36 18.75
CA TRP A 118 -5.87 4.71 18.81
C TRP A 118 -5.53 3.23 18.93
N GLU A 119 -5.87 2.67 20.08
CA GLU A 119 -5.52 1.31 20.49
C GLU A 119 -5.71 0.35 19.32
N GLU A 120 -4.66 -0.41 18.99
CA GLU A 120 -4.80 -1.72 18.34
C GLU A 120 -5.65 -2.61 19.26
N THR A 121 -6.96 -2.36 19.30
CA THR A 121 -7.94 -3.35 19.74
C THR A 121 -7.99 -4.40 18.64
N GLU A 122 -7.04 -5.31 18.72
CA GLU A 122 -7.21 -6.65 18.18
C GLU A 122 -8.40 -7.27 18.92
N ALA A 123 -9.45 -7.58 18.15
CA ALA A 123 -10.53 -8.47 18.59
C ALA A 123 -10.05 -9.92 18.53
#